data_AF-A0A1H5DT65-F1
#
_entry.id   AF-A0A1H5DT65-F1
#
_cell.length_a   1.000
_cell.length_b   1.000
_cell.length_c   1.000
_cell.angle_alpha   90.00
_cell.angle_beta   90.00
_cell.angle_gamma   90.00
#
_symmetry.space_group_name_H-M   'P 1'
#
loop_
_entity.id
_entity.type
_entity.pdbx_description
1 polymer ?
#
loop_
_entity_poly.entity_id
_entity_poly.type
_entity_poly.pdbx_seq_one_letter_code
_entity_poly.pdbx_strand_id
1 'polypeptide(L)'
;MGHRTGRTEPTATSTPPAGKRGGRVAPTTASTPPAGNRGVTDTPPIAAAPPPGPGLDLDLDPEQRGIAVLAVLASVCAVAVSAVVLALVLLPGPSKSTPLAPAAASSTAAVASGPGCHGAGCEGRSPLAMLCAPRPDTITQRETATGAWVELRHSKICGTTWARMWGGRIGDRIEFVVPGRAGSGHAAEVGNAVEADTYVYTMMAVTAPGTAVRACFLPAGATGTGKRECFDGRVT
;
A
#
# COMPACT_ATOMS: atom_id res chain seq x y z
N MET A 1 -26.98 73.50 24.68
CA MET A 1 -27.88 72.32 24.73
C MET A 1 -27.09 71.13 24.18
N GLY A 2 -26.83 70.01 24.83
CA GLY A 2 -27.16 69.42 26.13
C GLY A 2 -26.43 68.06 26.15
N HIS A 3 -25.62 67.82 27.19
CA HIS A 3 -24.83 66.61 27.40
C HIS A 3 -25.69 65.38 27.75
N ARG A 4 -25.20 64.18 27.38
CA ARG A 4 -25.28 62.88 28.09
C ARG A 4 -24.34 61.93 27.33
N THR A 5 -23.18 61.44 27.77
CA THR A 5 -22.67 60.85 29.04
C THR A 5 -23.52 59.73 29.63
N GLY A 6 -23.04 58.50 29.44
CA GLY A 6 -23.35 57.28 30.22
C GLY A 6 -22.38 56.20 29.74
N ARG A 7 -21.21 56.01 30.37
CA ARG A 7 -20.92 55.34 31.65
C ARG A 7 -20.68 53.83 31.46
N THR A 8 -19.39 53.50 31.47
CA THR A 8 -18.70 52.34 32.07
C THR A 8 -19.54 51.31 32.83
N GLU A 9 -19.28 50.01 32.59
CA GLU A 9 -18.69 49.13 33.62
C GLU A 9 -17.99 47.88 33.01
N PRO A 10 -16.80 47.49 33.52
CA PRO A 10 -16.06 46.29 33.15
C PRO A 10 -16.17 45.18 34.23
N THR A 11 -16.35 43.90 33.88
CA THR A 11 -16.30 42.76 34.83
C THR A 11 -16.25 41.45 34.03
N ALA A 12 -15.51 40.40 34.33
CA ALA A 12 -14.35 40.15 35.17
C ALA A 12 -13.74 38.79 34.75
N THR A 13 -12.43 38.68 34.89
CA THR A 13 -11.69 37.42 34.98
C THR A 13 -12.22 36.59 36.15
N SER A 14 -12.40 35.28 35.97
CA SER A 14 -12.54 34.33 37.09
C SER A 14 -12.03 32.94 36.74
N THR A 15 -10.83 32.64 37.23
CA THR A 15 -10.31 31.32 37.68
C THR A 15 -10.13 31.50 39.19
N PRO A 16 -10.49 30.55 40.11
CA PRO A 16 -9.76 29.29 40.39
C PRO A 16 -10.68 28.22 41.10
N PRO A 17 -10.23 27.18 41.86
CA PRO A 17 -8.87 26.73 42.19
C PRO A 17 -8.58 25.21 42.11
N ALA A 18 -7.28 24.91 42.22
CA ALA A 18 -6.73 23.61 42.58
C ALA A 18 -6.92 23.33 44.08
N GLY A 19 -7.41 22.13 44.42
CA GLY A 19 -7.47 21.59 45.78
C GLY A 19 -6.45 20.47 45.99
N LYS A 20 -5.54 20.66 46.95
CA LYS A 20 -4.57 19.67 47.48
C LYS A 20 -5.10 19.05 48.78
N ARG A 21 -4.54 17.87 49.11
CA ARG A 21 -4.42 17.19 50.44
C ARG A 21 -5.73 16.61 50.98
N GLY A 22 -5.79 15.42 51.56
CA GLY A 22 -4.87 14.38 52.04
C GLY A 22 -5.77 13.38 52.82
N GLY A 23 -5.43 12.17 53.23
CA GLY A 23 -4.22 11.36 53.28
C GLY A 23 -4.50 10.16 54.20
N ARG A 24 -3.57 9.20 54.21
CA ARG A 24 -3.38 8.11 55.21
C ARG A 24 -4.41 6.96 55.14
N VAL A 25 -4.05 5.67 55.21
CA VAL A 25 -3.07 4.96 56.06
C VAL A 25 -2.62 3.65 55.38
N ALA A 26 -1.32 3.34 55.40
CA ALA A 26 -0.72 2.01 55.18
C ALA A 26 -0.55 1.28 56.54
N PRO A 27 -0.32 -0.05 56.63
CA PRO A 27 1.05 -0.61 56.50
C PRO A 27 1.10 -2.03 55.84
N THR A 28 2.16 -2.35 55.06
CA THR A 28 3.34 -3.19 55.41
C THR A 28 2.98 -4.68 55.66
N THR A 29 3.48 -5.66 54.90
CA THR A 29 4.83 -6.25 55.05
C THR A 29 5.26 -7.09 53.83
N ALA A 30 6.53 -6.97 53.46
CA ALA A 30 7.27 -7.90 52.61
C ALA A 30 7.57 -9.22 53.35
N SER A 31 7.80 -10.33 52.63
CA SER A 31 8.77 -11.38 53.02
C SER A 31 8.91 -12.50 51.96
N THR A 32 10.15 -12.86 51.66
CA THR A 32 10.67 -14.09 51.01
C THR A 32 12.16 -14.17 51.42
N PRO A 33 12.85 -15.34 51.43
CA PRO A 33 12.66 -16.66 52.08
C PRO A 33 13.79 -16.86 53.17
N PRO A 34 14.15 -18.04 53.78
CA PRO A 34 14.72 -19.27 53.12
C PRO A 34 14.53 -20.65 53.87
N ALA A 35 15.04 -21.74 53.24
CA ALA A 35 15.55 -23.05 53.77
C ALA A 35 14.64 -23.92 54.70
N GLY A 36 14.61 -25.27 54.73
CA GLY A 36 15.35 -26.37 54.12
C GLY A 36 15.12 -27.67 54.96
N ASN A 37 15.22 -28.84 54.31
CA ASN A 37 15.60 -30.18 54.81
C ASN A 37 14.60 -31.27 55.32
N ARG A 38 14.76 -32.44 54.65
CA ARG A 38 14.71 -33.89 55.06
C ARG A 38 13.36 -34.47 55.50
N GLY A 39 12.89 -35.65 55.06
CA GLY A 39 13.43 -36.73 54.22
C GLY A 39 12.93 -38.09 54.75
N VAL A 40 12.34 -38.96 53.93
CA VAL A 40 12.26 -40.42 54.15
C VAL A 40 12.28 -41.12 52.79
N THR A 41 13.18 -42.10 52.68
CA THR A 41 13.53 -42.98 51.55
C THR A 41 12.57 -44.15 51.37
N ASP A 42 12.36 -44.58 50.11
CA ASP A 42 12.37 -46.00 49.74
C ASP A 42 12.66 -46.17 48.23
N THR A 43 13.48 -47.16 47.88
CA THR A 43 14.06 -47.45 46.53
C THR A 43 13.63 -48.86 46.08
N PRO A 44 13.50 -49.12 44.76
CA PRO A 44 14.33 -50.15 44.10
C PRO A 44 14.67 -49.78 42.62
N PRO A 45 15.39 -50.61 41.82
CA PRO A 45 16.84 -50.57 41.63
C PRO A 45 17.30 -50.17 40.21
N ILE A 46 18.61 -49.88 40.10
CA ILE A 46 19.37 -49.51 38.89
C ILE A 46 19.60 -50.73 37.97
N ALA A 47 19.56 -50.52 36.64
CA ALA A 47 20.20 -51.40 35.67
C ALA A 47 20.97 -50.59 34.61
N ALA A 48 22.19 -51.06 34.32
CA ALA A 48 23.24 -50.43 33.54
C ALA A 48 23.19 -50.78 32.02
N ALA A 49 23.88 -49.99 31.19
CA ALA A 49 24.22 -50.29 29.78
C ALA A 49 25.32 -51.39 29.70
N PRO A 50 25.49 -52.19 28.60
CA PRO A 50 26.32 -51.80 27.42
C PRO A 50 25.98 -52.58 26.06
N PRO A 51 26.87 -52.89 25.06
CA PRO A 51 26.70 -52.74 23.57
C PRO A 51 26.73 -54.10 22.77
N PRO A 52 27.18 -54.28 21.50
CA PRO A 52 26.95 -53.66 20.16
C PRO A 52 26.38 -54.63 19.05
N GLY A 53 25.75 -54.10 17.97
CA GLY A 53 25.40 -54.78 16.68
C GLY A 53 24.42 -55.97 16.76
N PRO A 54 23.89 -56.59 15.66
CA PRO A 54 24.06 -56.42 14.20
C PRO A 54 22.71 -56.32 13.43
N GLY A 55 22.74 -56.32 12.09
CA GLY A 55 21.61 -56.80 11.26
C GLY A 55 21.07 -55.80 10.24
N LEU A 56 21.69 -55.74 9.05
CA LEU A 56 21.01 -55.30 7.83
C LEU A 56 20.05 -56.42 7.41
N ASP A 57 18.83 -56.39 7.93
CA ASP A 57 17.73 -57.15 7.34
C ASP A 57 17.06 -56.25 6.30
N LEU A 58 17.50 -56.40 5.05
CA LEU A 58 16.82 -55.85 3.87
C LEU A 58 15.60 -56.72 3.55
N ASP A 59 14.59 -56.67 4.41
CA ASP A 59 13.23 -57.05 4.02
C ASP A 59 12.58 -55.81 3.38
N LEU A 60 12.70 -55.73 2.05
CA LEU A 60 12.05 -54.68 1.27
C LEU A 60 10.55 -54.99 1.19
N ASP A 61 9.79 -54.30 2.04
CA ASP A 61 8.33 -54.29 2.06
C ASP A 61 7.71 -54.11 0.66
N PRO A 62 6.67 -54.89 0.29
CA PRO A 62 5.98 -54.78 -1.00
C PRO A 62 5.38 -53.39 -1.27
N GLU A 63 5.09 -52.61 -0.23
CA GLU A 63 4.57 -51.24 -0.35
C GLU A 63 5.60 -50.26 -0.94
N GLN A 64 6.89 -50.50 -0.73
CA GLN A 64 7.95 -49.61 -1.22
C GLN A 64 8.16 -49.73 -2.73
N ARG A 65 7.76 -50.87 -3.34
CA ARG A 65 7.72 -51.05 -4.81
C ARG A 65 6.66 -50.18 -5.47
N GLY A 66 5.50 -49.97 -4.83
CA GLY A 66 4.45 -49.09 -5.38
C GLY A 66 4.89 -47.63 -5.45
N ILE A 67 5.57 -47.16 -4.39
CA ILE A 67 6.07 -45.78 -4.28
C ILE A 67 7.28 -45.57 -5.21
N ALA A 68 8.18 -46.55 -5.31
CA ALA A 68 9.31 -46.48 -6.25
C ALA A 68 8.86 -46.51 -7.73
N VAL A 69 7.85 -47.33 -8.07
CA VAL A 69 7.27 -47.37 -9.43
C VAL A 69 6.52 -46.06 -9.74
N LEU A 70 5.79 -45.48 -8.79
CA LEU A 70 5.15 -44.18 -8.95
C LEU A 70 6.17 -43.04 -9.11
N ALA A 71 7.28 -43.07 -8.38
CA ALA A 71 8.36 -42.09 -8.51
C ALA A 71 9.08 -42.20 -9.87
N VAL A 72 9.31 -43.42 -10.36
CA VAL A 72 9.89 -43.67 -11.69
C VAL A 72 8.92 -43.25 -12.80
N LEU A 73 7.62 -43.56 -12.69
CA LEU A 73 6.60 -43.13 -13.66
C LEU A 73 6.43 -41.60 -13.68
N ALA A 74 6.45 -40.95 -12.52
CA ALA A 74 6.41 -39.49 -12.43
C ALA A 74 7.66 -38.85 -13.08
N SER A 75 8.84 -39.44 -12.88
CA SER A 75 10.09 -39.00 -13.52
C SER A 75 10.03 -39.19 -15.04
N VAL A 76 9.51 -40.31 -15.54
CA VAL A 76 9.39 -40.58 -16.99
C VAL A 76 8.37 -39.63 -17.64
N CYS A 77 7.23 -39.37 -16.98
CA CYS A 77 6.26 -38.38 -17.46
C CYS A 77 6.85 -36.96 -17.48
N ALA A 78 7.61 -36.56 -16.46
CA ALA A 78 8.25 -35.26 -16.42
C ALA A 78 9.28 -35.08 -17.55
N VAL A 79 10.09 -36.10 -17.84
CA VAL A 79 11.05 -36.07 -18.95
C VAL A 79 10.33 -36.06 -20.31
N ALA A 80 9.27 -36.85 -20.48
CA ALA A 80 8.50 -36.89 -21.72
C ALA A 80 7.79 -35.55 -22.00
N VAL A 81 7.17 -34.93 -20.97
CA VAL A 81 6.54 -33.61 -21.09
C VAL A 81 7.58 -32.53 -21.40
N SER A 82 8.74 -32.58 -20.73
CA SER A 82 9.84 -31.63 -20.99
C SER A 82 10.37 -31.75 -22.41
N ALA A 83 10.53 -32.97 -22.93
CA ALA A 83 10.97 -33.21 -24.31
C ALA A 83 9.94 -32.74 -25.34
N VAL A 84 8.64 -32.92 -25.09
CA VAL A 84 7.55 -32.44 -25.95
C VAL A 84 7.48 -30.91 -25.95
N VAL A 85 7.58 -30.26 -24.79
CA VAL A 85 7.61 -28.80 -24.69
C VAL A 85 8.86 -28.24 -25.38
N LEU A 86 10.02 -28.86 -25.17
CA LEU A 86 11.25 -28.42 -25.81
C LEU A 86 11.20 -28.62 -27.34
N ALA A 87 10.59 -29.71 -27.82
CA ALA A 87 10.33 -29.91 -29.23
C ALA A 87 9.35 -28.85 -29.78
N LEU A 88 8.23 -28.57 -29.11
CA LEU A 88 7.27 -27.56 -29.54
C LEU A 88 7.87 -26.13 -29.55
N VAL A 89 8.81 -25.85 -28.66
CA VAL A 89 9.51 -24.56 -28.57
C VAL A 89 10.64 -24.46 -29.60
N LEU A 90 11.28 -25.57 -29.98
CA LEU A 90 12.41 -25.60 -30.90
C LEU A 90 12.03 -25.95 -32.35
N LEU A 91 10.83 -26.45 -32.63
CA LEU A 91 10.40 -26.73 -34.01
C LEU A 91 10.03 -25.41 -34.71
N PRO A 92 10.80 -24.97 -35.73
CA PRO A 92 10.34 -23.95 -36.65
C PRO A 92 9.22 -24.58 -37.49
N GLY A 93 8.03 -23.98 -37.46
CA GLY A 93 6.91 -24.45 -38.27
C GLY A 93 7.29 -24.51 -39.76
N PRO A 94 6.81 -25.50 -40.53
CA PRO A 94 7.06 -25.58 -41.96
C PRO A 94 6.22 -24.53 -42.70
N SER A 95 6.69 -23.29 -42.73
CA SER A 95 6.16 -22.26 -43.62
C SER A 95 6.70 -22.50 -45.02
N LYS A 96 5.84 -23.05 -45.88
CA LYS A 96 6.02 -23.07 -47.33
C LYS A 96 6.08 -21.63 -47.86
N SER A 97 7.23 -21.31 -48.45
CA SER A 97 7.49 -20.37 -49.56
C SER A 97 6.97 -18.92 -49.48
N THR A 98 7.89 -17.95 -49.37
CA THR A 98 7.94 -16.70 -50.16
C THR A 98 9.39 -16.14 -50.10
N PRO A 99 9.97 -15.57 -51.18
CA PRO A 99 11.39 -15.22 -51.22
C PRO A 99 11.78 -14.09 -50.27
N LEU A 100 13.03 -14.18 -49.83
CA LEU A 100 13.78 -13.37 -48.88
C LEU A 100 13.78 -11.86 -49.24
N ALA A 101 13.07 -11.05 -48.46
CA ALA A 101 13.45 -9.65 -48.25
C ALA A 101 14.49 -9.61 -47.12
N PRO A 102 15.51 -8.70 -47.14
CA PRO A 102 16.56 -8.71 -46.13
C PRO A 102 15.94 -8.49 -44.76
N ALA A 103 16.31 -9.34 -43.81
CA ALA A 103 15.96 -9.21 -42.41
C ALA A 103 16.31 -7.79 -41.94
N ALA A 104 15.29 -6.97 -41.71
CA ALA A 104 15.44 -5.78 -40.89
C ALA A 104 15.90 -6.30 -39.53
N ALA A 105 17.16 -6.04 -39.21
CA ALA A 105 17.72 -6.28 -37.89
C ALA A 105 16.70 -5.83 -36.86
N SER A 106 16.36 -6.72 -35.92
CA SER A 106 15.60 -6.40 -34.73
C SER A 106 16.35 -5.28 -34.01
N SER A 107 16.03 -4.05 -34.40
CA SER A 107 16.44 -2.86 -33.71
C SER A 107 15.76 -3.01 -32.38
N THR A 108 16.54 -3.22 -31.31
CA THR A 108 16.07 -3.06 -29.95
C THR A 108 15.61 -1.61 -29.88
N ALA A 109 14.34 -1.39 -30.20
CA ALA A 109 13.76 -0.06 -30.25
C ALA A 109 14.00 0.51 -28.86
N ALA A 110 14.81 1.57 -28.80
CA ALA A 110 15.10 2.25 -27.56
C ALA A 110 13.74 2.54 -26.91
N VAL A 111 13.49 1.96 -25.74
CA VAL A 111 12.26 2.21 -24.99
C VAL A 111 12.27 3.71 -24.72
N ALA A 112 11.40 4.43 -25.41
CA ALA A 112 11.30 5.88 -25.27
C ALA A 112 11.14 6.17 -23.78
N SER A 113 12.17 6.76 -23.18
CA SER A 113 12.25 6.94 -21.72
C SER A 113 11.47 8.17 -21.24
N GLY A 114 10.74 8.82 -22.15
CA GLY A 114 9.92 10.00 -21.90
C GLY A 114 8.48 9.65 -21.51
N PRO A 115 7.69 10.66 -21.15
CA PRO A 115 6.28 10.46 -20.88
C PRO A 115 5.53 9.99 -22.13
N GLY A 116 4.48 9.20 -21.94
CA GLY A 116 3.64 8.67 -23.02
C GLY A 116 2.69 9.69 -23.64
N CYS A 117 2.67 10.93 -23.13
CA CYS A 117 1.87 12.03 -23.65
C CYS A 117 2.46 13.39 -23.22
N HIS A 118 2.02 14.47 -23.88
CA HIS A 118 2.28 15.85 -23.48
C HIS A 118 1.04 16.73 -23.71
N GLY A 119 0.84 17.72 -22.83
CA GLY A 119 -0.20 18.73 -22.92
C GLY A 119 -1.58 18.13 -23.15
N ALA A 120 -2.31 18.63 -24.15
CA ALA A 120 -3.63 18.16 -24.55
C ALA A 120 -3.74 16.63 -24.70
N GLY A 121 -2.67 15.96 -25.15
CA GLY A 121 -2.66 14.50 -25.31
C GLY A 121 -2.72 13.72 -23.98
N CYS A 122 -2.56 14.39 -22.84
CA CYS A 122 -2.62 13.79 -21.52
C CYS A 122 -3.97 13.98 -20.79
N GLU A 123 -4.90 14.78 -21.32
CA GLU A 123 -6.18 15.01 -20.66
C GLU A 123 -6.92 13.69 -20.42
N GLY A 124 -7.41 13.49 -19.20
CA GLY A 124 -8.14 12.28 -18.81
C GLY A 124 -7.29 11.01 -18.76
N ARG A 125 -5.97 11.07 -18.97
CA ARG A 125 -5.08 9.90 -18.90
C ARG A 125 -4.51 9.69 -17.50
N SER A 126 -4.11 8.46 -17.21
CA SER A 126 -3.44 8.12 -15.95
C SER A 126 -2.03 8.73 -15.88
N PRO A 127 -1.68 9.47 -14.81
CA PRO A 127 -0.34 10.00 -14.61
C PRO A 127 0.73 8.91 -14.44
N LEU A 128 0.35 7.73 -13.96
CA LEU A 128 1.27 6.59 -13.83
C LEU A 128 1.49 5.91 -15.19
N ALA A 129 0.41 5.60 -15.91
CA ALA A 129 0.51 4.92 -17.21
C ALA A 129 1.28 5.76 -18.24
N MET A 130 1.16 7.08 -18.18
CA MET A 130 1.87 8.02 -19.06
C MET A 130 3.25 8.44 -18.54
N LEU A 131 3.73 7.86 -17.43
CA LEU A 131 5.02 8.19 -16.82
C LEU A 131 5.18 9.68 -16.45
N CYS A 132 4.08 10.33 -16.09
CA CYS A 132 4.06 11.72 -15.62
C CYS A 132 4.31 11.85 -14.10
N ALA A 133 4.09 10.78 -13.34
CA ALA A 133 4.21 10.71 -11.88
C ALA A 133 5.60 10.45 -11.24
N PRO A 134 6.71 10.14 -11.95
CA PRO A 134 8.00 9.90 -11.28
C PRO A 134 8.62 11.13 -10.58
N ARG A 135 8.48 12.34 -11.14
CA ARG A 135 9.03 13.58 -10.56
C ARG A 135 8.06 14.77 -10.62
N PRO A 136 6.88 14.69 -9.99
CA PRO A 136 5.92 15.78 -9.94
C PRO A 136 6.25 16.77 -8.82
N ASP A 137 5.97 18.03 -9.08
CA ASP A 137 5.92 19.05 -8.05
C ASP A 137 4.66 18.86 -7.20
N THR A 138 4.76 19.08 -5.88
CA THR A 138 3.58 19.20 -5.01
C THR A 138 3.16 20.66 -4.98
N ILE A 139 2.01 20.99 -5.58
CA ILE A 139 1.43 22.34 -5.54
C ILE A 139 0.98 22.67 -4.11
N THR A 140 0.26 21.73 -3.51
CA THR A 140 -0.25 21.86 -2.14
C THR A 140 -0.52 20.47 -1.58
N GLN A 141 -0.42 20.37 -0.26
CA GLN A 141 -0.67 19.15 0.50
C GLN A 141 -1.44 19.50 1.77
N ARG A 142 -2.46 18.71 2.11
CA ARG A 142 -3.31 18.91 3.30
C ARG A 142 -3.68 17.56 3.92
N GLU A 143 -3.74 17.53 5.24
CA GLU A 143 -4.35 16.44 5.99
C GLU A 143 -5.82 16.78 6.24
N THR A 144 -6.70 15.81 6.06
CA THR A 144 -8.15 15.95 6.27
C THR A 144 -8.51 15.69 7.72
N ALA A 145 -9.75 15.99 8.11
CA ALA A 145 -10.24 15.68 9.46
C ALA A 145 -10.23 14.18 9.80
N THR A 146 -10.18 13.30 8.78
CA THR A 146 -10.09 11.84 8.97
C THR A 146 -8.66 11.31 9.05
N GLY A 147 -7.66 12.18 8.88
CA GLY A 147 -6.24 11.80 8.81
C GLY A 147 -5.76 11.36 7.42
N ALA A 148 -6.63 11.41 6.40
CA ALA A 148 -6.21 11.16 5.03
C ALA A 148 -5.41 12.36 4.51
N TRP A 149 -4.36 12.09 3.74
CA TRP A 149 -3.56 13.14 3.13
C TRP A 149 -3.98 13.33 1.67
N VAL A 150 -4.16 14.58 1.28
CA VAL A 150 -4.50 15.00 -0.08
C VAL A 150 -3.40 15.89 -0.64
N GLU A 151 -2.92 15.56 -1.83
CA GLU A 151 -1.96 16.35 -2.59
C GLU A 151 -2.53 16.77 -3.94
N LEU A 152 -2.22 17.99 -4.36
CA LEU A 152 -2.31 18.44 -5.74
C LEU A 152 -0.91 18.37 -6.36
N ARG A 153 -0.75 17.56 -7.41
CA ARG A 153 0.55 17.28 -8.03
C ARG A 153 0.60 17.74 -9.47
N HIS A 154 1.71 18.36 -9.87
CA HIS A 154 1.92 18.86 -11.23
C HIS A 154 3.13 18.21 -11.88
N SER A 155 3.00 17.79 -13.13
CA SER A 155 4.12 17.34 -13.94
C SER A 155 4.45 18.39 -14.99
N LYS A 156 5.58 19.09 -14.81
CA LYS A 156 6.09 20.08 -15.77
C LYS A 156 6.34 19.46 -17.15
N ILE A 157 6.86 18.23 -17.19
CA ILE A 157 7.15 17.54 -18.45
C ILE A 157 5.88 17.17 -19.22
N CYS A 158 4.78 16.88 -18.53
CA CYS A 158 3.51 16.51 -19.16
C CYS A 158 2.56 17.70 -19.34
N GLY A 159 2.76 18.81 -18.60
CA GLY A 159 1.85 19.96 -18.63
C GLY A 159 0.49 19.66 -18.01
N THR A 160 0.47 18.83 -16.95
CA THR A 160 -0.77 18.32 -16.35
C THR A 160 -0.72 18.33 -14.83
N THR A 161 -1.91 18.40 -14.22
CA THR A 161 -2.12 18.33 -12.79
C THR A 161 -3.15 17.25 -12.46
N TRP A 162 -2.99 16.59 -11.31
CA TRP A 162 -3.96 15.65 -10.76
C TRP A 162 -3.94 15.73 -9.23
N ALA A 163 -4.93 15.11 -8.59
CA ALA A 163 -4.93 14.93 -7.15
C ALA A 163 -4.51 13.51 -6.75
N ARG A 164 -3.84 13.38 -5.61
CA ARG A 164 -3.45 12.09 -4.99
C ARG A 164 -3.92 12.06 -3.54
N MET A 165 -4.37 10.90 -3.08
CA MET A 165 -4.80 10.69 -1.70
C MET A 165 -4.20 9.40 -1.13
N TRP A 166 -3.71 9.44 0.11
CA TRP A 166 -3.29 8.25 0.88
C TRP A 166 -3.72 8.36 2.33
N GLY A 167 -3.64 7.25 3.09
CA GLY A 167 -4.16 7.19 4.45
C GLY A 167 -5.69 7.29 4.53
N GLY A 168 -6.37 7.02 3.41
CA GLY A 168 -7.82 6.93 3.34
C GLY A 168 -8.32 5.53 3.69
N ARG A 169 -9.63 5.38 3.77
CA ARG A 169 -10.33 4.10 3.97
C ARG A 169 -11.21 3.79 2.78
N ILE A 170 -11.60 2.52 2.65
CA ILE A 170 -12.50 2.07 1.57
C ILE A 170 -13.77 2.93 1.57
N GLY A 171 -14.13 3.45 0.39
CA GLY A 171 -15.24 4.36 0.15
C GLY A 171 -14.90 5.85 0.26
N ASP A 172 -13.71 6.22 0.74
CA ASP A 172 -13.24 7.60 0.68
C ASP A 172 -13.01 7.99 -0.79
N ARG A 173 -13.44 9.20 -1.17
CA ARG A 173 -13.32 9.72 -2.54
C ARG A 173 -12.52 11.01 -2.55
N ILE A 174 -11.72 11.19 -3.58
CA ILE A 174 -11.11 12.46 -3.94
C ILE A 174 -11.62 12.92 -5.31
N GLU A 175 -11.98 14.19 -5.40
CA GLU A 175 -12.33 14.87 -6.64
C GLU A 175 -11.27 15.93 -6.95
N PHE A 176 -11.00 16.11 -8.24
CA PHE A 176 -10.13 17.13 -8.77
C PHE A 176 -10.87 17.92 -9.86
N VAL A 177 -10.72 19.23 -9.87
CA VAL A 177 -11.28 20.11 -10.90
C VAL A 177 -10.32 21.23 -11.25
N VAL A 178 -10.45 21.75 -12.47
CA VAL A 178 -9.91 23.06 -12.86
C VAL A 178 -11.06 24.07 -12.88
N PRO A 179 -11.19 24.95 -11.86
CA PRO A 179 -12.28 25.90 -11.78
C PRO A 179 -12.43 26.73 -13.07
N GLY A 180 -13.68 26.90 -13.52
CA GLY A 180 -13.99 27.63 -14.76
C GLY A 180 -13.78 26.85 -16.06
N ARG A 181 -13.31 25.59 -16.00
CA ARG A 181 -13.20 24.72 -17.17
C ARG A 181 -14.21 23.57 -17.09
N ALA A 182 -15.25 23.65 -17.91
CA ALA A 182 -16.24 22.58 -18.04
C ALA A 182 -15.56 21.26 -18.45
N GLY A 183 -16.02 20.14 -17.88
CA GLY A 183 -15.50 18.81 -18.20
C GLY A 183 -14.11 18.48 -17.64
N SER A 184 -13.50 19.35 -16.83
CA SER A 184 -12.18 19.11 -16.20
C SER A 184 -12.22 18.28 -14.92
N GLY A 185 -13.41 17.79 -14.56
CA GLY A 185 -13.64 17.07 -13.32
C GLY A 185 -13.20 15.62 -13.41
N HIS A 186 -12.32 15.21 -12.51
CA HIS A 186 -11.83 13.84 -12.37
C HIS A 186 -12.01 13.39 -10.93
N ALA A 187 -12.29 12.11 -10.72
CA ALA A 187 -12.47 11.56 -9.38
C ALA A 187 -11.78 10.20 -9.24
N ALA A 188 -11.45 9.84 -8.00
CA ALA A 188 -10.98 8.52 -7.63
C ALA A 188 -11.55 8.14 -6.26
N GLU A 189 -11.76 6.86 -6.04
CA GLU A 189 -12.32 6.31 -4.81
C GLU A 189 -11.44 5.16 -4.35
N VAL A 190 -11.27 5.01 -3.04
CA VAL A 190 -10.59 3.86 -2.45
C VAL A 190 -11.54 2.68 -2.51
N GLY A 191 -11.32 1.76 -3.44
CA GLY A 191 -12.19 0.61 -3.69
C GLY A 191 -11.80 -0.65 -2.93
N ASN A 192 -10.56 -0.76 -2.46
CA ASN A 192 -10.04 -1.97 -1.81
C ASN A 192 -8.95 -1.67 -0.77
N ALA A 193 -8.54 -2.72 -0.04
CA ALA A 193 -7.53 -2.61 1.02
C ALA A 193 -6.15 -2.19 0.49
N VAL A 194 -5.75 -2.64 -0.70
CA VAL A 194 -4.45 -2.27 -1.29
C VAL A 194 -4.41 -0.77 -1.57
N GLU A 195 -5.49 -0.20 -2.11
CA GLU A 195 -5.59 1.25 -2.34
C GLU A 195 -5.65 2.05 -1.03
N ALA A 196 -6.25 1.49 0.03
CA ALA A 196 -6.27 2.11 1.36
C ALA A 196 -4.86 2.15 1.98
N ASP A 197 -4.08 1.07 1.81
CA ASP A 197 -2.71 0.95 2.33
C ASP A 197 -1.67 1.71 1.48
N THR A 198 -2.01 2.02 0.22
CA THR A 198 -1.13 2.74 -0.71
C THR A 198 -1.65 4.14 -0.99
N TYR A 199 -2.27 4.37 -2.15
CA TYR A 199 -2.89 5.62 -2.53
C TYR A 199 -3.82 5.44 -3.72
N VAL A 200 -4.72 6.41 -3.89
CA VAL A 200 -5.49 6.62 -5.12
C VAL A 200 -5.11 7.95 -5.76
N TYR A 201 -5.39 8.10 -7.05
CA TYR A 201 -5.12 9.32 -7.79
C TYR A 201 -6.19 9.56 -8.85
N THR A 202 -6.49 10.84 -9.12
CA THR A 202 -7.40 11.21 -10.21
C THR A 202 -6.69 11.11 -11.55
N MET A 203 -7.47 11.04 -12.63
CA MET A 203 -6.93 11.27 -13.97
C MET A 203 -6.39 12.70 -14.10
N MET A 204 -5.48 12.89 -15.05
CA MET A 204 -4.83 14.16 -15.31
C MET A 204 -5.77 15.16 -15.98
N ALA A 205 -5.65 16.43 -15.60
CA ALA A 205 -6.12 17.56 -16.40
C ALA A 205 -4.96 18.41 -16.88
N VAL A 206 -5.11 19.00 -18.06
CA VAL A 206 -4.13 19.88 -18.66
C VAL A 206 -4.12 21.22 -17.94
N THR A 207 -2.94 21.66 -17.55
CA THR A 207 -2.76 22.88 -16.76
C THR A 207 -1.47 23.57 -17.16
N ALA A 208 -1.52 24.89 -17.28
CA ALA A 208 -0.35 25.73 -17.48
C ALA A 208 0.07 26.42 -16.16
N PRO A 209 1.30 26.95 -16.06
CA PRO A 209 1.67 27.83 -14.96
C PRO A 209 0.62 28.92 -14.70
N GLY A 210 0.35 29.19 -13.42
CA GLY A 210 -0.69 30.12 -12.99
C GLY A 210 -2.11 29.54 -12.98
N THR A 211 -2.36 28.33 -13.52
CA THR A 211 -3.70 27.70 -13.47
C THR A 211 -4.10 27.41 -12.02
N ALA A 212 -5.29 27.89 -11.63
CA ALA A 212 -5.90 27.51 -10.36
C ALA A 212 -6.50 26.11 -10.46
N VAL A 213 -6.34 25.30 -9.42
CA VAL A 213 -6.84 23.93 -9.33
C VAL A 213 -7.43 23.68 -7.96
N ARG A 214 -8.35 22.73 -7.86
CA ARG A 214 -8.99 22.36 -6.60
C ARG A 214 -9.08 20.85 -6.46
N ALA A 215 -8.71 20.34 -5.29
CA ALA A 215 -9.03 18.99 -4.86
C ALA A 215 -10.09 19.05 -3.75
N CYS A 216 -11.00 18.08 -3.71
CA CYS A 216 -11.93 17.93 -2.60
C CYS A 216 -11.98 16.49 -2.13
N PHE A 217 -11.87 16.30 -0.83
CA PHE A 217 -12.03 15.04 -0.14
C PHE A 217 -13.49 14.84 0.27
N LEU A 218 -13.98 13.62 0.10
CA LEU A 218 -15.31 13.17 0.51
C LEU A 218 -15.14 11.88 1.34
N PRO A 219 -15.35 11.93 2.66
CA PRO A 219 -15.26 10.76 3.51
C PRO A 219 -16.31 9.70 3.14
N ALA A 220 -15.96 8.43 3.32
CA ALA A 220 -16.86 7.29 3.17
C ALA A 220 -18.12 7.45 4.05
N GLY A 221 -19.28 7.08 3.50
CA GLY A 221 -20.57 7.17 4.22
C GLY A 221 -21.03 8.58 4.53
N ALA A 222 -20.38 9.61 3.98
CA ALA A 222 -20.84 10.98 4.08
C ALA A 222 -22.10 11.22 3.23
N THR A 223 -23.20 11.60 3.87
CA THR A 223 -24.40 12.11 3.20
C THR A 223 -24.48 13.63 3.36
N GLY A 224 -24.69 14.35 2.26
CA GLY A 224 -24.78 15.83 2.23
C GLY A 224 -23.44 16.57 2.05
N THR A 225 -23.52 17.88 1.82
CA THR A 225 -22.36 18.75 1.49
C THR A 225 -21.48 19.10 2.69
N GLY A 226 -21.95 18.91 3.93
CA GLY A 226 -21.27 19.29 5.17
C GLY A 226 -20.10 18.41 5.60
N LYS A 227 -19.68 17.46 4.76
CA LYS A 227 -18.57 16.53 5.03
C LYS A 227 -17.45 16.60 3.98
N ARG A 228 -17.58 17.50 3.01
CA ARG A 228 -16.59 17.68 1.93
C ARG A 228 -15.54 18.69 2.37
N GLU A 229 -14.27 18.33 2.26
CA GLU A 229 -13.14 19.21 2.57
C GLU A 229 -12.41 19.56 1.26
N CYS A 230 -12.37 20.85 0.89
CA CYS A 230 -11.76 21.30 -0.36
C CYS A 230 -10.49 22.12 -0.12
N PHE A 231 -9.53 21.94 -1.02
CA PHE A 231 -8.23 22.61 -0.98
C PHE A 231 -7.88 23.14 -2.37
N ASP A 232 -7.54 24.42 -2.43
CA ASP A 232 -7.11 25.09 -3.65
C ASP A 232 -5.59 25.10 -3.79
N GLY A 233 -5.12 25.14 -5.02
CA GLY A 233 -3.71 25.31 -5.39
C GLY A 233 -3.55 26.11 -6.67
N ARG A 234 -2.33 26.56 -6.94
CA ARG A 234 -1.97 27.23 -8.18
C ARG A 234 -0.67 26.65 -8.73
N VAL A 235 -0.71 26.23 -10.00
CA VAL A 235 0.48 25.70 -10.69
C VAL A 235 1.56 26.78 -10.76
N THR A 236 2.80 26.41 -10.45
CA THR A 236 3.97 27.29 -10.43
C THR A 236 4.86 27.14 -11.66
#